data_AF-W9V0Y5-F1
#
_entry.id   AF-W9V0Y5-F1
#
_cell.length_a   1.000
_cell.length_b   1.000
_cell.length_c   1.000
_cell.angle_alpha   90.00
_cell.angle_beta   90.00
_cell.angle_gamma   90.00
#
_symmetry.space_group_name_H-M   'P 1'
#
loop_
_entity.id
_entity.type
_entity.pdbx_description
1 polymer ?
#
loop_
_entity_poly.entity_id
_entity_poly.type
_entity_poly.pdbx_seq_one_letter_code
_entity_poly.pdbx_strand_id
1 'polypeptide(L)'
;MNNNNVKSTSFGILLKSLIAPAFLLFFMVMVGAYAVYNLSSVSQTTRIITDDMVPNTGRATEVMRSIFNERLALYNFRASGSPEDARIFNTEQKETQRLLQEADVYFKNPQRRAMLQALSQQHETFGRHFSQELVPVQTEMMALRVRLLSELGPAARREIERLVETALVSGRLTEVRVAVAAQGSVLNASTQVGLFSITMDPAFQREAGLLIEDARFTIEDYAEIAGLDTRALIDELVSTWSEYEEAFAQMIQLAERYQAILNDSILPKGTQLTDAAYGLQLDIFNHLEQEGARTQAQIQSSSVIMMLLVAIAAIIGSAIAYFITRSVVKPLLAASRVLSDLVTSLRAKNCDLHQRLPVTTRDEVGVLARNINEFLATLQPVVNQFRESSDTLQSASDKLTKVALKTQEGTHQQKSETIEVATAW
;
A
#
# COMPACT_ATOMS: atom_id res chain seq x y z
N MET A 1 50.90 6.21 -59.34
CA MET A 1 49.52 6.30 -59.89
C MET A 1 48.96 4.89 -59.91
N ASN A 2 48.29 4.47 -58.83
CA ASN A 2 46.86 4.63 -58.55
C ASN A 2 46.02 3.54 -59.23
N ASN A 3 45.62 2.50 -58.48
CA ASN A 3 44.19 2.24 -58.33
C ASN A 3 43.89 1.36 -57.11
N ASN A 4 43.19 1.95 -56.16
CA ASN A 4 42.71 1.33 -54.93
C ASN A 4 41.58 0.34 -55.23
N ASN A 5 41.79 -0.94 -54.93
CA ASN A 5 40.75 -1.95 -54.81
C ASN A 5 40.04 -1.80 -53.45
N VAL A 6 39.10 -0.85 -53.35
CA VAL A 6 38.12 -0.84 -52.25
C VAL A 6 36.88 -1.58 -52.74
N LYS A 7 36.80 -2.88 -52.43
CA LYS A 7 35.53 -3.64 -52.48
C LYS A 7 34.60 -3.07 -51.40
N SER A 8 33.85 -2.01 -51.71
CA SER A 8 32.72 -1.60 -50.87
C SER A 8 31.56 -2.55 -51.16
N THR A 9 31.34 -3.51 -50.28
CA THR A 9 30.17 -4.40 -50.29
C THR A 9 28.90 -3.57 -50.11
N SER A 10 28.23 -3.21 -51.21
CA SER A 10 26.88 -2.63 -51.12
C SER A 10 25.91 -3.74 -50.76
N PHE A 11 25.22 -3.60 -49.63
CA PHE A 11 24.21 -4.57 -49.20
C PHE A 11 23.08 -4.69 -50.21
N GLY A 12 22.62 -5.93 -50.41
CA GLY A 12 21.55 -6.24 -51.35
C GLY A 12 20.16 -5.74 -50.91
N ILE A 13 19.21 -5.64 -51.85
CA ILE A 13 17.83 -5.20 -51.60
C ILE A 13 17.18 -6.03 -50.49
N LEU A 14 17.36 -7.35 -50.50
CA LEU A 14 16.81 -8.25 -49.48
C LEU A 14 17.30 -7.90 -48.08
N LEU A 15 18.60 -7.60 -47.93
CA LEU A 15 19.11 -7.20 -46.62
C LEU A 15 18.60 -5.82 -46.22
N LYS A 16 18.54 -4.87 -47.17
CA LYS A 16 18.01 -3.52 -46.91
C LYS A 16 16.53 -3.53 -46.52
N SER A 17 15.71 -4.39 -47.12
CA SER A 17 14.29 -4.51 -46.80
C SER A 17 14.04 -5.27 -45.50
N LEU A 18 14.93 -6.18 -45.09
CA LEU A 18 14.84 -6.91 -43.82
C LEU A 18 15.28 -6.10 -42.59
N ILE A 19 16.08 -5.03 -42.77
CA ILE A 19 16.55 -4.18 -41.64
C ILE A 19 15.38 -3.56 -40.87
N ALA A 20 14.38 -2.98 -41.55
CA ALA A 20 13.25 -2.34 -40.87
C ALA A 20 12.40 -3.34 -40.06
N PRO A 21 11.93 -4.47 -40.64
CA PRO A 21 11.20 -5.49 -39.88
C PRO A 21 12.03 -6.10 -38.74
N ALA A 22 13.31 -6.41 -38.97
CA ALA A 22 14.17 -6.98 -37.94
C ALA A 22 14.40 -6.00 -36.78
N PHE A 23 14.62 -4.71 -37.09
CA PHE A 23 14.75 -3.66 -36.09
C PHE A 23 13.45 -3.49 -35.28
N LEU A 24 12.30 -3.41 -35.96
CA LEU A 24 11.00 -3.30 -35.30
C LEU A 24 10.73 -4.49 -34.38
N LEU A 25 11.01 -5.72 -34.85
CA LEU A 25 10.79 -6.93 -34.06
C LEU A 25 11.72 -6.96 -32.84
N PHE A 26 13.01 -6.64 -33.02
CA PHE A 26 13.96 -6.54 -31.92
C PHE A 26 13.51 -5.51 -30.88
N PHE A 27 13.12 -4.32 -31.32
CA PHE A 27 12.70 -3.25 -30.41
C PHE A 27 11.39 -3.58 -29.70
N MET A 28 10.44 -4.19 -30.42
CA MET A 28 9.17 -4.66 -29.85
C MET A 28 9.40 -5.72 -28.78
N VAL A 29 10.28 -6.69 -29.02
CA VAL A 29 10.64 -7.72 -28.03
C VAL A 29 11.33 -7.09 -26.82
N MET A 30 12.26 -6.16 -27.04
CA MET A 30 12.99 -5.48 -25.96
C MET A 30 12.05 -4.64 -25.08
N VAL A 31 11.19 -3.82 -25.69
CA VAL A 31 10.19 -3.01 -24.96
C VAL A 31 9.18 -3.91 -24.25
N GLY A 32 8.71 -4.97 -24.92
CA GLY A 32 7.82 -5.96 -24.32
C GLY A 32 8.43 -6.64 -23.11
N ALA A 33 9.67 -7.11 -23.21
CA ALA A 33 10.41 -7.73 -22.10
C ALA A 33 10.60 -6.75 -20.93
N TYR A 34 10.97 -5.50 -21.21
CA TYR A 34 11.10 -4.47 -20.18
C TYR A 34 9.77 -4.15 -19.48
N ALA A 35 8.68 -4.03 -20.26
CA ALA A 35 7.34 -3.80 -19.73
C ALA A 35 6.87 -4.96 -18.85
N VAL A 36 7.09 -6.20 -19.27
CA VAL A 36 6.76 -7.40 -18.47
C VAL A 36 7.59 -7.44 -17.19
N TYR A 37 8.89 -7.16 -17.25
CA TYR A 37 9.75 -7.09 -16.07
C TYR A 37 9.26 -6.03 -15.07
N ASN A 38 8.94 -4.83 -15.55
CA ASN A 38 8.40 -3.76 -14.71
C ASN A 38 7.06 -4.16 -14.08
N LEU A 39 6.12 -4.67 -14.88
CA LEU A 39 4.80 -5.07 -14.42
C LEU A 39 4.88 -6.20 -13.39
N SER A 40 5.81 -7.14 -13.59
CA SER A 40 6.09 -8.21 -12.61
C SER A 40 6.58 -7.65 -11.28
N SER A 41 7.48 -6.66 -11.31
CA SER A 41 7.98 -6.02 -10.09
C SER A 41 6.87 -5.27 -9.35
N VAL A 42 6.06 -4.49 -10.06
CA VAL A 42 4.91 -3.79 -9.47
C VAL A 42 3.91 -4.79 -8.91
N SER A 43 3.60 -5.87 -9.64
CA SER A 43 2.69 -6.93 -9.17
C SER A 43 3.19 -7.59 -7.88
N GLN A 44 4.50 -7.81 -7.75
CA GLN A 44 5.09 -8.37 -6.53
C GLN A 44 4.93 -7.42 -5.34
N THR A 45 5.23 -6.13 -5.50
CA THR A 45 5.07 -5.16 -4.41
C THR A 45 3.61 -4.95 -4.03
N THR A 46 2.69 -4.90 -5.02
CA THR A 46 1.25 -4.85 -4.76
C THR A 46 0.79 -6.06 -3.94
N ARG A 47 1.29 -7.28 -4.24
CA ARG A 47 0.98 -8.45 -3.41
C ARG A 47 1.51 -8.32 -1.99
N ILE A 48 2.71 -7.79 -1.77
CA ILE A 48 3.22 -7.55 -0.41
C ILE A 48 2.28 -6.60 0.35
N ILE A 49 1.86 -5.50 -0.28
CA ILE A 49 0.95 -4.53 0.33
C ILE A 49 -0.41 -5.17 0.64
N THR A 50 -1.03 -5.85 -0.32
CA THR A 50 -2.39 -6.40 -0.19
C THR A 50 -2.45 -7.65 0.68
N ASP A 51 -1.50 -8.57 0.55
CA ASP A 51 -1.55 -9.89 1.20
C ASP A 51 -0.82 -9.92 2.55
N ASP A 52 0.06 -8.96 2.84
CA ASP A 52 0.79 -8.87 4.12
C ASP A 52 0.46 -7.57 4.87
N MET A 53 0.73 -6.41 4.27
CA MET A 53 0.74 -5.16 5.04
C MET A 53 -0.65 -4.66 5.46
N VAL A 54 -1.64 -4.70 4.57
CA VAL A 54 -3.00 -4.26 4.87
C VAL A 54 -3.65 -5.12 5.96
N PRO A 55 -3.64 -6.47 5.87
CA PRO A 55 -4.11 -7.33 6.96
C PRO A 55 -3.36 -7.07 8.27
N ASN A 56 -2.04 -6.95 8.23
CA ASN A 56 -1.23 -6.69 9.42
C ASN A 56 -1.62 -5.37 10.09
N THR A 57 -1.92 -4.33 9.30
CA THR A 57 -2.38 -3.03 9.79
C THR A 57 -3.74 -3.15 10.48
N GLY A 58 -4.67 -3.88 9.88
CA GLY A 58 -5.99 -4.14 10.46
C GLY A 58 -5.88 -4.84 11.82
N ARG A 59 -5.08 -5.92 11.89
CA ARG A 59 -4.88 -6.69 13.13
C ARG A 59 -4.19 -5.89 14.23
N ALA A 60 -3.15 -5.12 13.90
CA ALA A 60 -2.49 -4.26 14.86
C ALA A 60 -3.45 -3.18 15.41
N THR A 61 -4.34 -2.65 14.57
CA THR A 61 -5.37 -1.69 14.98
C THR A 61 -6.42 -2.33 15.89
N GLU A 62 -6.85 -3.56 15.60
CA GLU A 62 -7.77 -4.33 16.46
C GLU A 62 -7.15 -4.59 17.84
N VAL A 63 -5.89 -5.03 17.89
CA VAL A 63 -5.15 -5.24 19.14
C VAL A 63 -5.05 -3.95 19.94
N MET A 64 -4.64 -2.84 19.32
CA MET A 64 -4.52 -1.55 20.00
C MET A 64 -5.87 -1.08 20.57
N ARG A 65 -6.96 -1.19 19.78
CA ARG A 65 -8.31 -0.86 20.24
C ARG A 65 -8.74 -1.72 21.43
N SER A 66 -8.47 -3.03 21.39
CA SER A 66 -8.78 -3.95 22.48
C SER A 66 -8.04 -3.58 23.77
N ILE A 67 -6.75 -3.23 23.67
CA ILE A 67 -5.95 -2.76 24.80
C ILE A 67 -6.54 -1.46 25.39
N PHE A 68 -7.02 -0.53 24.56
CA PHE A 68 -7.70 0.67 25.07
C PHE A 68 -9.00 0.34 25.82
N ASN A 69 -9.80 -0.58 25.30
CA ASN A 69 -11.02 -1.02 25.99
C ASN A 69 -10.71 -1.67 27.34
N GLU A 70 -9.66 -2.50 27.39
CA GLU A 70 -9.18 -3.10 28.63
C GLU A 70 -8.72 -2.04 29.65
N ARG A 71 -8.00 -1.00 29.19
CA ARG A 71 -7.61 0.13 30.05
C ARG A 71 -8.80 0.96 30.52
N LEU A 72 -9.84 1.10 29.70
CA LEU A 72 -11.08 1.74 30.09
C LEU A 72 -11.82 0.92 31.16
N ALA A 73 -11.85 -0.41 31.03
CA ALA A 73 -12.41 -1.29 32.05
C ALA A 73 -11.64 -1.19 33.38
N LEU A 74 -10.31 -1.09 33.34
CA LEU A 74 -9.50 -0.79 34.54
C LEU A 74 -9.90 0.55 35.18
N TYR A 75 -10.08 1.59 34.37
CA TYR A 75 -10.50 2.91 34.87
C TYR A 75 -11.86 2.82 35.59
N ASN A 76 -12.82 2.12 35.00
CA ASN A 76 -14.14 1.91 35.60
C ASN A 76 -14.04 1.14 36.93
N PHE A 77 -13.24 0.07 36.96
CA PHE A 77 -12.98 -0.68 38.20
C PHE A 77 -12.34 0.21 39.28
N ARG A 78 -11.38 1.07 38.93
CA ARG A 78 -10.76 1.98 39.90
C ARG A 78 -11.75 3.00 40.46
N ALA A 79 -12.75 3.40 39.68
CA ALA A 79 -13.78 4.33 40.12
C ALA A 79 -14.84 3.67 41.02
N SER A 80 -15.22 2.42 40.74
CA SER A 80 -16.32 1.73 41.43
C SER A 80 -15.87 0.74 42.51
N GLY A 81 -14.70 0.12 42.33
CA GLY A 81 -14.23 -1.05 43.05
C GLY A 81 -15.03 -2.33 42.79
N SER A 82 -15.97 -2.33 41.84
CA SER A 82 -17.00 -3.37 41.78
C SER A 82 -16.50 -4.70 41.23
N PRO A 83 -17.02 -5.85 41.71
CA PRO A 83 -16.73 -7.15 41.12
C PRO A 83 -17.20 -7.29 39.67
N GLU A 84 -18.21 -6.52 39.26
CA GLU A 84 -18.69 -6.52 37.88
C GLU A 84 -17.68 -5.88 36.94
N ASP A 85 -17.10 -4.74 37.30
CA ASP A 85 -16.06 -4.09 36.50
C ASP A 85 -14.80 -4.95 36.40
N ALA A 86 -14.47 -5.70 37.47
CA ALA A 86 -13.40 -6.70 37.41
C ALA A 86 -13.72 -7.83 36.41
N ARG A 87 -14.98 -8.27 36.30
CA ARG A 87 -15.41 -9.25 35.27
C ARG A 87 -15.32 -8.69 33.86
N ILE A 88 -15.72 -7.43 33.66
CA ILE A 88 -15.60 -6.73 32.38
C ILE A 88 -14.13 -6.64 31.97
N PHE A 89 -13.24 -6.21 32.87
CA PHE A 89 -11.80 -6.18 32.62
C PHE A 89 -11.27 -7.56 32.19
N ASN A 90 -11.62 -8.62 32.93
CA ASN A 90 -11.20 -9.99 32.60
C ASN A 90 -11.74 -10.47 31.24
N THR A 91 -12.87 -9.95 30.79
CA THR A 91 -13.44 -10.27 29.47
C THR A 91 -12.65 -9.57 28.36
N GLU A 92 -12.36 -8.28 28.52
CA GLU A 92 -11.51 -7.53 27.59
C GLU A 92 -10.09 -8.12 27.53
N GLN A 93 -9.52 -8.54 28.67
CA GLN A 93 -8.24 -9.26 28.74
C GLN A 93 -8.22 -10.51 27.86
N LYS A 94 -9.27 -11.34 27.94
CA LYS A 94 -9.37 -12.55 27.11
C LYS A 94 -9.50 -12.23 25.62
N GLU A 95 -10.24 -11.18 25.29
CA GLU A 95 -10.41 -10.74 23.91
C GLU A 95 -9.10 -10.19 23.32
N THR A 96 -8.38 -9.37 24.09
CA THR A 96 -7.04 -8.89 23.71
C THR A 96 -6.09 -10.07 23.50
N GLN A 97 -6.07 -11.06 24.40
CA GLN A 97 -5.24 -12.25 24.26
C GLN A 97 -5.59 -13.06 23.00
N ARG A 98 -6.88 -13.21 22.68
CA ARG A 98 -7.34 -13.85 21.44
C ARG A 98 -6.82 -13.11 20.21
N LEU A 99 -6.94 -11.79 20.18
CA LEU A 99 -6.47 -10.96 19.06
C LEU A 99 -4.94 -11.00 18.89
N LEU A 100 -4.19 -11.02 20.00
CA LEU A 100 -2.74 -11.18 19.99
C LEU A 100 -2.33 -12.55 19.40
N GLN A 101 -3.03 -13.62 19.77
CA GLN A 101 -2.79 -14.96 19.22
C GLN A 101 -3.15 -15.04 17.73
N GLU A 102 -4.25 -14.41 17.30
CA GLU A 102 -4.59 -14.33 15.89
C GLU A 102 -3.54 -13.57 15.09
N ALA A 103 -3.06 -12.43 15.59
CA ALA A 103 -2.02 -11.64 14.93
C ALA A 103 -0.71 -12.43 14.71
N ASP A 104 -0.35 -13.34 15.63
CA ASP A 104 0.89 -14.14 15.56
C ASP A 104 0.89 -15.08 14.35
N VAL A 105 -0.27 -15.59 13.96
CA VAL A 105 -0.44 -16.45 12.78
C VAL A 105 -0.19 -15.70 11.47
N TYR A 106 -0.52 -14.40 11.42
CA TYR A 106 -0.41 -13.59 10.21
C TYR A 106 0.95 -12.91 10.07
N PHE A 107 1.59 -12.54 11.17
CA PHE A 107 2.82 -11.77 11.13
C PHE A 107 4.00 -12.65 10.70
N LYS A 108 4.40 -12.56 9.43
CA LYS A 108 5.55 -13.33 8.90
C LYS A 108 6.90 -12.72 9.28
N ASN A 109 6.95 -11.39 9.35
CA ASN A 109 8.17 -10.64 9.65
C ASN A 109 8.71 -10.99 11.06
N PRO A 110 10.00 -11.41 11.20
CA PRO A 110 10.57 -11.79 12.49
C PRO A 110 10.57 -10.69 13.55
N GLN A 111 10.82 -9.43 13.15
CA GLN A 111 10.82 -8.29 14.05
C GLN A 111 9.41 -8.04 14.61
N ARG A 112 8.38 -8.08 13.75
CA ARG A 112 6.98 -7.92 14.19
C ARG A 112 6.52 -9.03 15.11
N ARG A 113 6.94 -10.27 14.84
CA ARG A 113 6.68 -11.39 15.77
C ARG A 113 7.35 -11.16 17.13
N ALA A 114 8.60 -10.70 17.16
CA ALA A 114 9.27 -10.39 18.42
C ALA A 114 8.55 -9.26 19.18
N MET A 115 8.10 -8.21 18.49
CA MET A 115 7.31 -7.13 19.10
C MET A 115 5.96 -7.64 19.64
N LEU A 116 5.27 -8.49 18.89
CA LEU A 116 4.00 -9.08 19.30
C LEU A 116 4.16 -10.01 20.51
N GLN A 117 5.22 -10.81 20.57
CA GLN A 117 5.54 -11.66 21.71
C GLN A 117 5.85 -10.84 22.96
N ALA A 118 6.64 -9.77 22.83
CA ALA A 118 6.89 -8.85 23.93
C ALA A 118 5.61 -8.18 24.41
N LEU A 119 4.75 -7.74 23.48
CA LEU A 119 3.44 -7.16 23.78
C LEU A 119 2.54 -8.15 24.53
N SER A 120 2.49 -9.41 24.09
CA SER A 120 1.73 -10.47 24.74
C SER A 120 2.22 -10.76 26.16
N GLN A 121 3.54 -10.83 26.37
CA GLN A 121 4.11 -11.01 27.71
C GLN A 121 3.79 -9.83 28.64
N GLN A 122 3.85 -8.59 28.12
CA GLN A 122 3.48 -7.40 28.87
C GLN A 122 1.98 -7.40 29.22
N HIS A 123 1.13 -7.80 28.28
CA HIS A 123 -0.31 -7.92 28.45
C HIS A 123 -0.68 -8.93 29.53
N GLU A 124 -0.10 -10.14 29.50
CA GLU A 124 -0.32 -11.16 30.53
C GLU A 124 0.14 -10.68 31.91
N THR A 125 1.29 -9.99 31.97
CA THR A 125 1.82 -9.46 33.21
C THR A 125 0.92 -8.35 33.78
N PHE A 126 0.42 -7.46 32.92
CA PHE A 126 -0.51 -6.42 33.30
C PHE A 126 -1.82 -7.00 33.86
N GLY A 127 -2.42 -7.98 33.17
CA GLY A 127 -3.61 -8.68 33.64
C GLY A 127 -3.38 -9.40 34.98
N ARG A 128 -2.19 -9.98 35.20
CA ARG A 128 -1.83 -10.62 36.47
C ARG A 128 -1.82 -9.64 37.64
N HIS A 129 -1.15 -8.49 37.49
CA HIS A 129 -1.14 -7.46 38.55
C HIS A 129 -2.55 -6.96 38.85
N PHE A 130 -3.41 -6.81 37.84
CA PHE A 130 -4.79 -6.44 38.07
C PHE A 130 -5.54 -7.52 38.88
N SER A 131 -5.61 -8.74 38.36
CA SER A 131 -6.50 -9.77 38.91
C SER A 131 -5.97 -10.42 40.19
N GLN A 132 -4.66 -10.49 40.39
CA GLN A 132 -4.05 -11.17 41.54
C GLN A 132 -3.58 -10.22 42.64
N GLU A 133 -3.40 -8.92 42.35
CA GLU A 133 -2.91 -7.97 43.34
C GLU A 133 -3.92 -6.85 43.60
N LEU A 134 -4.38 -6.16 42.56
CA LEU A 134 -5.27 -4.99 42.71
C LEU A 134 -6.68 -5.39 43.17
N VAL A 135 -7.31 -6.37 42.51
CA VAL A 135 -8.69 -6.80 42.80
C VAL A 135 -8.86 -7.34 44.23
N PRO A 136 -7.97 -8.23 44.74
CA PRO A 136 -8.09 -8.73 46.12
C PRO A 136 -8.00 -7.61 47.16
N VAL A 137 -7.03 -6.69 47.01
CA VAL A 137 -6.87 -5.55 47.94
C VAL A 137 -8.13 -4.69 47.96
N GLN A 138 -8.68 -4.35 46.80
CA GLN A 138 -9.93 -3.58 46.71
C GLN A 138 -11.12 -4.33 47.35
N THR A 139 -11.18 -5.65 47.18
CA THR A 139 -12.24 -6.49 47.76
C THR A 139 -12.17 -6.50 49.28
N GLU A 140 -10.97 -6.65 49.85
CA GLU A 140 -10.74 -6.58 51.30
C GLU A 140 -11.07 -5.19 51.86
N MET A 141 -10.69 -4.12 51.15
CA MET A 141 -11.05 -2.75 51.55
C MET A 141 -12.58 -2.54 51.58
N MET A 142 -13.31 -3.08 50.61
CA MET A 142 -14.77 -3.02 50.60
C MET A 142 -15.38 -3.79 51.79
N ALA A 143 -14.84 -4.96 52.14
CA ALA A 143 -15.29 -5.72 53.29
C ALA A 143 -15.04 -4.95 54.61
N LEU A 144 -13.84 -4.37 54.78
CA LEU A 144 -13.55 -3.52 55.94
C LEU A 144 -14.45 -2.28 56.00
N ARG A 145 -14.77 -1.67 54.86
CA ARG A 145 -15.72 -0.54 54.80
C ARG A 145 -17.08 -0.94 55.35
N VAL A 146 -17.59 -2.11 54.96
CA VAL A 146 -18.87 -2.63 55.48
C VAL A 146 -18.78 -2.86 56.98
N ARG A 147 -17.73 -3.54 57.45
CA ARG A 147 -17.51 -3.79 58.89
C ARG A 147 -17.46 -2.49 59.70
N LEU A 148 -16.70 -1.49 59.25
CA LEU A 148 -16.58 -0.21 59.94
C LEU A 148 -17.90 0.58 59.97
N LEU A 149 -18.55 0.74 58.80
CA LEU A 149 -19.66 1.69 58.64
C LEU A 149 -21.05 1.07 58.90
N SER A 150 -21.20 -0.24 58.73
CA SER A 150 -22.49 -0.94 58.85
C SER A 150 -22.58 -1.85 60.07
N GLU A 151 -21.45 -2.20 60.70
CA GLU A 151 -21.42 -3.10 61.87
C GLU A 151 -20.89 -2.39 63.12
N LEU A 152 -19.59 -2.05 63.16
CA LEU A 152 -18.92 -1.54 64.37
C LEU A 152 -19.36 -0.13 64.76
N GLY A 153 -19.39 0.82 63.82
CA GLY A 153 -19.84 2.19 64.11
C GLY A 153 -21.30 2.24 64.62
N PRO A 154 -22.26 1.57 63.96
CA PRO A 154 -23.62 1.45 64.47
C PRO A 154 -23.76 0.65 65.78
N ALA A 155 -22.91 -0.37 66.01
CA ALA A 155 -22.88 -1.09 67.29
C ALA A 155 -22.46 -0.16 68.43
N ALA A 156 -21.35 0.56 68.27
CA ALA A 156 -20.88 1.55 69.23
C ALA A 156 -21.94 2.61 69.55
N ARG A 157 -22.67 3.11 68.55
CA ARG A 157 -23.78 4.05 68.78
C ARG A 157 -24.90 3.45 69.63
N ARG A 158 -25.33 2.21 69.35
CA ARG A 158 -26.37 1.52 70.14
C ARG A 158 -25.91 1.23 71.57
N GLU A 159 -24.64 0.92 71.77
CA GLU A 159 -24.04 0.76 73.10
C GLU A 159 -24.05 2.09 73.87
N ILE A 160 -23.67 3.19 73.22
CA ILE A 160 -23.73 4.54 73.80
C ILE A 160 -25.16 4.94 74.15
N GLU A 161 -26.15 4.65 73.29
CA GLU A 161 -27.57 4.90 73.58
C GLU A 161 -28.02 4.15 74.84
N ARG A 162 -27.67 2.87 74.99
CA ARG A 162 -27.93 2.08 76.21
C ARG A 162 -27.25 2.67 77.45
N LEU A 163 -26.02 3.18 77.32
CA LEU A 163 -25.30 3.87 78.40
C LEU A 163 -26.03 5.14 78.83
N VAL A 164 -26.47 5.97 77.88
CA VAL A 164 -27.23 7.20 78.15
C VAL A 164 -28.53 6.87 78.88
N GLU A 165 -29.31 5.91 78.38
CA GLU A 165 -30.59 5.51 78.99
C GLU A 165 -30.40 5.01 80.43
N THR A 166 -29.43 4.12 80.64
CA THR A 166 -29.16 3.53 81.95
C THR A 166 -28.67 4.59 82.95
N ALA A 167 -27.72 5.44 82.54
CA ALA A 167 -27.22 6.52 83.39
C ALA A 167 -28.32 7.55 83.72
N LEU A 168 -29.22 7.84 82.79
CA LEU A 168 -30.35 8.75 83.00
C LEU A 168 -31.34 8.20 84.03
N VAL A 169 -31.71 6.91 83.93
CA VAL A 169 -32.57 6.23 84.90
C VAL A 169 -31.94 6.23 86.30
N SER A 170 -30.62 6.05 86.38
CA SER A 170 -29.85 6.08 87.63
C SER A 170 -29.50 7.49 88.13
N GLY A 171 -29.94 8.55 87.45
CA GLY A 171 -29.72 9.95 87.86
C GLY A 171 -28.27 10.45 87.74
N ARG A 172 -27.41 9.75 86.98
CA ARG A 172 -25.98 10.06 86.82
C ARG A 172 -25.73 11.00 85.64
N LEU A 173 -26.03 12.28 85.85
CA LEU A 173 -25.94 13.31 84.80
C LEU A 173 -24.52 13.48 84.21
N THR A 174 -23.47 13.24 84.99
CA THR A 174 -22.08 13.31 84.48
C THR A 174 -21.80 12.22 83.45
N GLU A 175 -22.25 10.98 83.71
CA GLU A 175 -22.15 9.88 82.74
C GLU A 175 -22.95 10.19 81.48
N VAL A 176 -24.18 10.68 81.61
CA VAL A 176 -25.00 11.09 80.44
C VAL A 176 -24.26 12.11 79.58
N ARG A 177 -23.65 13.14 80.18
CA ARG A 177 -22.88 14.16 79.45
C ARG A 177 -21.71 13.56 78.68
N VAL A 178 -20.93 12.66 79.31
CA VAL A 178 -19.77 12.03 78.67
C VAL A 178 -20.19 11.06 77.58
N ALA A 179 -21.25 10.28 77.79
CA ALA A 179 -21.79 9.38 76.75
C ALA A 179 -22.28 10.15 75.51
N VAL A 180 -22.95 11.29 75.69
CA VAL A 180 -23.35 12.15 74.56
C VAL A 180 -22.13 12.71 73.83
N ALA A 181 -21.06 13.09 74.54
CA ALA A 181 -19.81 13.50 73.92
C ALA A 181 -19.19 12.36 73.09
N ALA A 182 -19.14 11.15 73.65
CA ALA A 182 -18.66 9.95 72.95
C ALA A 182 -19.46 9.69 71.67
N GLN A 183 -20.79 9.87 71.70
CA GLN A 183 -21.64 9.73 70.52
C GLN A 183 -21.21 10.69 69.39
N GLY A 184 -20.90 11.94 69.73
CA GLY A 184 -20.41 12.95 68.80
C GLY A 184 -19.07 12.56 68.17
N SER A 185 -18.09 12.16 68.98
CA SER A 185 -16.78 11.73 68.50
C SER A 185 -16.87 10.48 67.61
N VAL A 186 -17.67 9.48 67.98
CA VAL A 186 -17.93 8.27 67.16
C VAL A 186 -18.59 8.61 65.82
N LEU A 187 -19.55 9.53 65.80
CA LEU A 187 -20.21 9.98 64.56
C LEU A 187 -19.23 10.71 63.64
N ASN A 188 -18.43 11.61 64.19
CA ASN A 188 -17.44 12.37 63.42
C ASN A 188 -16.36 11.45 62.85
N ALA A 189 -15.82 10.53 63.68
CA ALA A 189 -14.89 9.50 63.25
C ALA A 189 -15.47 8.66 62.11
N SER A 190 -16.70 8.14 62.28
CA SER A 190 -17.36 7.33 61.26
C SER A 190 -17.55 8.06 59.92
N THR A 191 -17.86 9.36 59.97
CA THR A 191 -17.99 10.19 58.76
C THR A 191 -16.65 10.30 58.03
N GLN A 192 -15.57 10.61 58.75
CA GLN A 192 -14.25 10.76 58.14
C GLN A 192 -13.69 9.44 57.63
N VAL A 193 -13.91 8.33 58.35
CA VAL A 193 -13.59 6.98 57.87
C VAL A 193 -14.35 6.68 56.59
N GLY A 194 -15.63 7.06 56.52
CA GLY A 194 -16.43 6.91 55.30
C GLY A 194 -15.82 7.66 54.10
N LEU A 195 -15.45 8.91 54.29
CA LEU A 195 -14.80 9.73 53.26
C LEU A 195 -13.45 9.15 52.83
N PHE A 196 -12.60 8.75 53.78
CA PHE A 196 -11.32 8.10 53.50
C PHE A 196 -11.51 6.78 52.73
N SER A 197 -12.46 5.94 53.13
CA SER A 197 -12.69 4.62 52.51
C SER A 197 -13.10 4.69 51.03
N ILE A 198 -13.59 5.84 50.57
CA ILE A 198 -14.00 6.08 49.18
C ILE A 198 -12.89 6.80 48.39
N THR A 199 -12.30 7.83 49.00
CA THR A 199 -11.38 8.74 48.31
C THR A 199 -9.91 8.31 48.42
N MET A 200 -9.58 7.56 49.48
CA MET A 200 -8.23 7.24 49.90
C MET A 200 -7.34 8.48 50.09
N ASP A 201 -7.93 9.64 50.42
CA ASP A 201 -7.20 10.89 50.62
C ASP A 201 -6.48 10.88 51.98
N PRO A 202 -5.16 11.13 52.03
CA PRO A 202 -4.40 11.22 53.28
C PRO A 202 -4.91 12.28 54.26
N ALA A 203 -5.60 13.33 53.79
CA ALA A 203 -6.21 14.33 54.66
C ALA A 203 -7.34 13.72 55.50
N PHE A 204 -8.26 12.99 54.87
CA PHE A 204 -9.34 12.29 55.58
C PHE A 204 -8.80 11.14 56.45
N GLN A 205 -7.74 10.46 56.01
CA GLN A 205 -7.05 9.47 56.84
C GLN A 205 -6.57 10.09 58.16
N ARG A 206 -5.87 11.23 58.08
CA ARG A 206 -5.32 11.92 59.25
C ARG A 206 -6.43 12.41 60.18
N GLU A 207 -7.46 13.03 59.63
CA GLU A 207 -8.59 13.53 60.42
C GLU A 207 -9.38 12.38 61.09
N ALA A 208 -9.63 11.29 60.36
CA ALA A 208 -10.25 10.10 60.91
C ALA A 208 -9.41 9.52 62.06
N GLY A 209 -8.09 9.42 61.92
CA GLY A 209 -7.20 8.95 62.98
C GLY A 209 -7.30 9.78 64.27
N LEU A 210 -7.30 11.11 64.15
CA LEU A 210 -7.45 12.01 65.31
C LEU A 210 -8.81 11.86 65.99
N LEU A 211 -9.89 11.77 65.21
CA LEU A 211 -11.25 11.61 65.75
C LEU A 211 -11.47 10.23 66.37
N ILE A 212 -10.79 9.20 65.84
CA ILE A 212 -10.84 7.86 66.41
C ILE A 212 -10.17 7.83 67.79
N GLU A 213 -9.00 8.46 67.88
CA GLU A 213 -8.27 8.65 69.13
C GLU A 213 -9.07 9.49 70.15
N ASP A 214 -9.70 10.58 69.74
CA ASP A 214 -10.56 11.41 70.60
C ASP A 214 -11.77 10.63 71.16
N ALA A 215 -12.40 9.81 70.31
CA ALA A 215 -13.47 8.91 70.75
C ALA A 215 -12.97 7.86 71.75
N ARG A 216 -11.78 7.27 71.54
CA ARG A 216 -11.18 6.34 72.50
C ARG A 216 -10.98 7.01 73.86
N PHE A 217 -10.36 8.19 73.89
CA PHE A 217 -10.16 8.93 75.15
C PHE A 217 -11.49 9.23 75.85
N THR A 218 -12.51 9.65 75.10
CA THR A 218 -13.83 9.94 75.68
C THR A 218 -14.52 8.69 76.24
N ILE A 219 -14.35 7.54 75.59
CA ILE A 219 -14.86 6.24 76.05
C ILE A 219 -14.10 5.79 77.32
N GLU A 220 -12.78 5.96 77.35
CA GLU A 220 -11.95 5.67 78.54
C GLU A 220 -12.32 6.56 79.73
N ASP A 221 -12.52 7.88 79.51
CA ASP A 221 -13.00 8.81 80.52
C ASP A 221 -14.37 8.38 81.10
N TYR A 222 -15.29 7.88 80.26
CA TYR A 222 -16.55 7.31 80.74
C TYR A 222 -16.29 6.09 81.63
N ALA A 223 -15.38 5.21 81.22
CA ALA A 223 -15.06 3.98 81.95
C ALA A 223 -14.49 4.27 83.35
N GLU A 224 -13.77 5.37 83.55
CA GLU A 224 -13.27 5.76 84.88
C GLU A 224 -14.40 6.17 85.84
N ILE A 225 -15.47 6.77 85.33
CA ILE A 225 -16.59 7.29 86.14
C ILE A 225 -17.80 6.35 86.18
N ALA A 226 -17.75 5.23 85.47
CA ALA A 226 -18.88 4.33 85.27
C ALA A 226 -19.39 3.71 86.59
N GLY A 227 -20.69 3.88 86.85
CA GLY A 227 -21.41 3.16 87.89
C GLY A 227 -21.51 1.65 87.65
N LEU A 228 -21.87 0.90 88.69
CA LEU A 228 -21.94 -0.58 88.66
C LEU A 228 -22.88 -1.13 87.58
N ASP A 229 -23.99 -0.45 87.32
CA ASP A 229 -25.04 -0.76 86.33
C ASP A 229 -24.67 -0.35 84.90
N THR A 230 -23.73 0.58 84.70
CA THR A 230 -23.19 0.94 83.38
C THR A 230 -21.86 0.26 83.08
N ARG A 231 -21.20 -0.35 84.06
CA ARG A 231 -19.88 -0.96 83.91
C ARG A 231 -19.78 -2.00 82.79
N ALA A 232 -20.71 -2.94 82.74
CA ALA A 232 -20.71 -3.97 81.70
C ALA A 232 -20.94 -3.40 80.30
N LEU A 233 -21.77 -2.35 80.18
CA LEU A 233 -22.07 -1.69 78.91
C LEU A 233 -20.87 -0.89 78.39
N ILE A 234 -20.10 -0.23 79.28
CA ILE A 234 -18.90 0.47 78.85
C ILE A 234 -17.78 -0.50 78.48
N ASP A 235 -17.65 -1.63 79.17
CA ASP A 235 -16.67 -2.67 78.80
C ASP A 235 -16.99 -3.26 77.39
N GLU A 236 -18.28 -3.42 77.05
CA GLU A 236 -18.74 -3.79 75.69
C GLU A 236 -18.31 -2.73 74.66
N LEU A 237 -18.57 -1.45 74.94
CA LEU A 237 -18.20 -0.33 74.07
C LEU A 237 -16.69 -0.19 73.87
N VAL A 238 -15.88 -0.36 74.91
CA VAL A 238 -14.42 -0.36 74.82
C VAL A 238 -13.95 -1.47 73.88
N SER A 239 -14.53 -2.66 73.97
CA SER A 239 -14.21 -3.77 73.06
C SER A 239 -14.59 -3.46 71.61
N THR A 240 -15.82 -2.99 71.38
CA THR A 240 -16.31 -2.62 70.03
C THR A 240 -15.46 -1.52 69.42
N TRP A 241 -15.07 -0.52 70.21
CA TRP A 241 -14.23 0.57 69.74
C TRP A 241 -12.81 0.10 69.42
N SER A 242 -12.21 -0.75 70.27
CA SER A 242 -10.90 -1.34 69.98
C SER A 242 -10.89 -2.14 68.66
N GLU A 243 -11.96 -2.88 68.37
CA GLU A 243 -12.11 -3.56 67.07
C GLU A 243 -12.25 -2.56 65.90
N TYR A 244 -12.92 -1.42 66.14
CA TYR A 244 -13.05 -0.35 65.15
C TYR A 244 -11.69 0.26 64.82
N GLU A 245 -10.87 0.56 65.83
CA GLU A 245 -9.51 1.10 65.64
C GLU A 245 -8.63 0.12 64.84
N GLU A 246 -8.68 -1.18 65.19
CA GLU A 246 -7.92 -2.21 64.49
C GLU A 246 -8.36 -2.35 63.03
N ALA A 247 -9.67 -2.39 62.77
CA ALA A 247 -10.21 -2.46 61.43
C ALA A 247 -9.85 -1.22 60.58
N PHE A 248 -9.82 -0.04 61.18
CA PHE A 248 -9.38 1.18 60.49
C PHE A 248 -7.88 1.16 60.19
N ALA A 249 -7.05 0.69 61.12
CA ALA A 249 -5.62 0.51 60.90
C ALA A 249 -5.33 -0.47 59.74
N GLN A 250 -6.08 -1.57 59.65
CA GLN A 250 -6.01 -2.50 58.52
C GLN A 250 -6.43 -1.82 57.20
N MET A 251 -7.48 -0.99 57.22
CA MET A 251 -7.92 -0.24 56.04
C MET A 251 -6.83 0.72 55.54
N ILE A 252 -6.09 1.37 56.43
CA ILE A 252 -4.94 2.21 56.07
C ILE A 252 -3.87 1.40 55.34
N GLN A 253 -3.47 0.26 55.90
CA GLN A 253 -2.44 -0.60 55.28
C GLN A 253 -2.85 -1.08 53.89
N LEU A 254 -4.13 -1.44 53.71
CA LEU A 254 -4.65 -1.82 52.40
C LEU A 254 -4.70 -0.65 51.43
N ALA A 255 -5.08 0.55 51.87
CA ALA A 255 -5.07 1.74 51.01
C ALA A 255 -3.66 2.09 50.53
N GLU A 256 -2.66 2.01 51.40
CA GLU A 256 -1.25 2.21 51.04
C GLU A 256 -0.78 1.15 50.04
N ARG A 257 -1.10 -0.13 50.29
CA ARG A 257 -0.79 -1.23 49.36
C ARG A 257 -1.47 -1.05 48.00
N TYR A 258 -2.74 -0.63 47.98
CA TYR A 258 -3.49 -0.35 46.76
C TYR A 258 -2.81 0.74 45.93
N GLN A 259 -2.41 1.85 46.58
CA GLN A 259 -1.71 2.95 45.92
C GLN A 259 -0.32 2.52 45.40
N ALA A 260 0.42 1.70 46.16
CA ALA A 260 1.70 1.14 45.72
C ALA A 260 1.53 0.26 44.47
N ILE A 261 0.56 -0.66 44.47
CA ILE A 261 0.26 -1.51 43.29
C ILE A 261 -0.10 -0.63 42.08
N LEU A 262 -0.89 0.43 42.29
CA LEU A 262 -1.24 1.35 41.22
C LEU A 262 -0.01 2.07 40.63
N ASN A 263 0.81 2.67 41.49
CA ASN A 263 1.93 3.52 41.07
C ASN A 263 3.12 2.72 40.55
N ASP A 264 3.40 1.56 41.13
CA ASP A 264 4.59 0.78 40.81
C ASP A 264 4.33 -0.23 39.68
N SER A 265 3.09 -0.70 39.54
CA SER A 265 2.75 -1.77 38.60
C SER A 265 1.67 -1.38 37.60
N ILE A 266 0.46 -1.05 38.03
CA ILE A 266 -0.69 -0.94 37.12
C ILE A 266 -0.54 0.23 36.15
N LEU A 267 -0.25 1.44 36.64
CA LEU A 267 -0.18 2.64 35.79
C LEU A 267 1.03 2.60 34.84
N PRO A 268 2.27 2.31 35.29
CA PRO A 268 3.40 2.24 34.39
C PRO A 268 3.27 1.11 33.37
N LYS A 269 2.83 -0.09 33.78
CA LYS A 269 2.68 -1.22 32.85
C LYS A 269 1.53 -1.00 31.87
N GLY A 270 0.45 -0.35 32.28
CA GLY A 270 -0.63 0.04 31.37
C GLY A 270 -0.16 1.02 30.29
N THR A 271 0.72 1.96 30.65
CA THR A 271 1.37 2.86 29.67
C THR A 271 2.32 2.09 28.76
N GLN A 272 3.23 1.27 29.30
CA GLN A 272 4.15 0.44 28.51
C GLN A 272 3.41 -0.48 27.52
N LEU A 273 2.29 -1.08 27.95
CA LEU A 273 1.44 -1.92 27.12
C LEU A 273 0.85 -1.14 25.94
N THR A 274 0.38 0.09 26.19
CA THR A 274 -0.18 0.96 25.15
C THR A 274 0.91 1.43 24.19
N ASP A 275 2.08 1.80 24.70
CA ASP A 275 3.23 2.24 23.90
C ASP A 275 3.76 1.11 23.02
N ALA A 276 3.81 -0.13 23.54
CA ALA A 276 4.21 -1.30 22.76
C ALA A 276 3.20 -1.61 21.65
N ALA A 277 1.90 -1.53 21.92
CA ALA A 277 0.85 -1.73 20.93
C ALA A 277 0.90 -0.64 19.84
N TYR A 278 1.10 0.62 20.24
CA TYR A 278 1.26 1.73 19.31
C TYR A 278 2.54 1.59 18.48
N GLY A 279 3.66 1.21 19.10
CA GLY A 279 4.93 0.98 18.42
C GLY A 279 4.84 -0.11 17.36
N LEU A 280 4.13 -1.21 17.65
CA LEU A 280 3.85 -2.27 16.68
C LEU A 280 3.01 -1.74 15.50
N GLN A 281 1.96 -0.98 15.78
CA GLN A 281 1.12 -0.39 14.74
C GLN A 281 1.92 0.60 13.87
N LEU A 282 2.75 1.42 14.50
CA LEU A 282 3.59 2.42 13.84
C LEU A 282 4.66 1.78 12.94
N ASP A 283 5.30 0.69 13.37
CA ASP A 283 6.23 -0.08 12.52
C ASP A 283 5.56 -0.55 11.23
N ILE A 284 4.34 -1.09 11.35
CA ILE A 284 3.57 -1.60 10.21
C ILE A 284 3.20 -0.47 9.26
N PHE A 285 2.70 0.65 9.79
CA PHE A 285 2.34 1.83 9.00
C PHE A 285 3.55 2.46 8.30
N ASN A 286 4.66 2.66 9.01
CA ASN A 286 5.86 3.23 8.42
C ASN A 286 6.42 2.35 7.30
N HIS A 287 6.40 1.02 7.47
CA HIS A 287 6.84 0.13 6.42
C HIS A 287 5.89 0.16 5.22
N LEU A 288 4.58 0.28 5.43
CA LEU A 288 3.58 0.40 4.38
C LEU A 288 3.79 1.69 3.55
N GLU A 289 4.03 2.81 4.23
CA GLU A 289 4.31 4.09 3.58
C GLU A 289 5.61 4.04 2.76
N GLN A 290 6.67 3.44 3.32
CA GLN A 290 7.94 3.26 2.63
C GLN A 290 7.81 2.40 1.36
N GLU A 291 7.10 1.27 1.44
CA GLU A 291 6.87 0.39 0.28
C GLU A 291 5.96 1.04 -0.77
N GLY A 292 4.95 1.82 -0.34
CA GLY A 292 4.14 2.65 -1.23
C GLY A 292 4.95 3.71 -1.97
N ALA A 293 5.81 4.44 -1.25
CA ALA A 293 6.68 5.47 -1.83
C ALA A 293 7.71 4.87 -2.81
N ARG A 294 8.32 3.72 -2.47
CA ARG A 294 9.22 2.98 -3.37
C ARG A 294 8.52 2.54 -4.64
N THR A 295 7.31 1.99 -4.52
CA THR A 295 6.49 1.57 -5.67
C THR A 295 6.19 2.76 -6.58
N GLN A 296 5.82 3.90 -6.00
CA GLN A 296 5.53 5.11 -6.77
C GLN A 296 6.76 5.64 -7.52
N ALA A 297 7.92 5.70 -6.86
CA ALA A 297 9.17 6.11 -7.49
C ALA A 297 9.61 5.14 -8.60
N GLN A 298 9.39 3.84 -8.39
CA GLN A 298 9.66 2.80 -9.39
C GLN A 298 8.75 2.92 -10.61
N ILE A 299 7.46 3.21 -10.42
CA ILE A 299 6.51 3.46 -11.52
C ILE A 299 6.92 4.69 -12.32
N GLN A 300 7.28 5.78 -11.66
CA GLN A 300 7.70 7.02 -12.32
C GLN A 300 8.97 6.83 -13.16
N SER A 301 10.02 6.27 -12.56
CA SER A 301 11.29 6.00 -13.26
C SER A 301 11.09 5.07 -14.45
N SER A 302 10.27 4.03 -14.30
CA SER A 302 10.02 3.06 -15.36
C SER A 302 9.16 3.64 -16.49
N SER A 303 8.23 4.54 -16.16
CA SER A 303 7.45 5.28 -17.16
C SER A 303 8.34 6.22 -17.98
N VAL A 304 9.31 6.90 -17.35
CA VAL A 304 10.30 7.73 -18.05
C VAL A 304 11.17 6.88 -18.98
N ILE A 305 11.68 5.73 -18.50
CA ILE A 305 12.47 4.82 -19.33
C ILE A 305 11.64 4.29 -20.51
N MET A 306 10.38 3.92 -20.28
CA MET A 306 9.49 3.43 -21.34
C MET A 306 9.21 4.52 -22.40
N MET A 307 8.97 5.77 -21.98
CA MET A 307 8.83 6.91 -22.90
C MET A 307 10.11 7.13 -23.72
N LEU A 308 11.29 7.05 -23.10
CA LEU A 308 12.57 7.18 -23.80
C LEU A 308 12.79 6.05 -24.81
N LEU A 309 12.47 4.80 -24.45
CA LEU A 309 12.54 3.68 -25.37
C LEU A 309 11.63 3.90 -26.58
N VAL A 310 10.36 4.27 -26.36
CA VAL A 310 9.42 4.55 -27.47
C VAL A 310 9.92 5.70 -28.35
N ALA A 311 10.43 6.78 -27.76
CA ALA A 311 10.99 7.91 -28.51
C ALA A 311 12.20 7.50 -29.37
N ILE A 312 13.13 6.70 -28.82
CA ILE A 312 14.29 6.18 -29.55
C ILE A 312 13.84 5.26 -30.69
N ALA A 313 12.86 4.38 -30.44
CA ALA A 313 12.28 3.52 -31.48
C ALA A 313 11.73 4.33 -32.65
N ALA A 314 10.98 5.39 -32.34
CA ALA A 314 10.36 6.27 -33.34
C ALA A 314 11.41 7.02 -34.17
N ILE A 315 12.47 7.53 -33.53
CA ILE A 315 13.57 8.23 -34.22
C ILE A 315 14.32 7.26 -35.14
N ILE A 316 14.74 6.10 -34.64
CA ILE A 316 15.50 5.13 -35.44
C ILE A 316 14.61 4.54 -36.55
N GLY A 317 13.37 4.21 -36.25
CA GLY A 317 12.39 3.74 -37.24
C GLY A 317 12.19 4.76 -38.37
N SER A 318 12.05 6.04 -38.04
CA SER A 318 11.95 7.13 -39.02
C SER A 318 13.22 7.26 -39.86
N ALA A 319 14.40 7.13 -39.25
CA ALA A 319 15.67 7.15 -39.95
C ALA A 319 15.79 5.97 -40.94
N ILE A 320 15.49 4.74 -40.50
CA ILE A 320 15.50 3.55 -41.36
C ILE A 320 14.51 3.71 -42.52
N ALA A 321 13.28 4.17 -42.24
CA ALA A 321 12.26 4.41 -43.26
C ALA A 321 12.72 5.44 -44.31
N TYR A 322 13.36 6.52 -43.86
CA TYR A 322 13.97 7.51 -44.75
C TYR A 322 15.07 6.90 -45.63
N PHE A 323 15.97 6.09 -45.05
CA PHE A 323 17.05 5.42 -45.79
C PHE A 323 16.52 4.41 -46.81
N ILE A 324 15.52 3.60 -46.46
CA ILE A 324 14.89 2.65 -47.40
C ILE A 324 14.20 3.40 -48.53
N THR A 325 13.45 4.47 -48.21
CA THR A 325 12.78 5.31 -49.20
C THR A 325 13.78 5.89 -50.20
N ARG A 326 14.94 6.38 -49.72
CA ARG A 326 15.97 6.97 -50.56
C ARG A 326 16.76 5.94 -51.37
N SER A 327 17.07 4.78 -50.81
CA SER A 327 17.99 3.80 -51.41
C SER A 327 17.32 2.73 -52.26
N VAL A 328 16.04 2.41 -52.00
CA VAL A 328 15.30 1.37 -52.71
C VAL A 328 14.11 1.96 -53.45
N VAL A 329 13.21 2.66 -52.74
CA VAL A 329 11.93 3.12 -53.31
C VAL A 329 12.13 4.17 -54.39
N LYS A 330 12.95 5.21 -54.14
CA LYS A 330 13.21 6.27 -55.12
C LYS A 330 13.85 5.74 -56.42
N PRO A 331 14.93 4.94 -56.40
CA PRO A 331 15.50 4.36 -57.62
C PRO A 331 14.54 3.44 -58.37
N LEU A 332 13.74 2.63 -57.68
CA LEU A 332 12.72 1.79 -58.32
C LEU A 332 11.61 2.61 -58.99
N LEU A 333 11.12 3.67 -58.33
CA LEU A 333 10.15 4.58 -58.92
C LEU A 333 10.72 5.33 -60.13
N ALA A 334 11.98 5.77 -60.06
CA ALA A 334 12.66 6.38 -61.20
C ALA A 334 12.77 5.39 -62.36
N ALA A 335 13.11 4.14 -62.08
CA ALA A 335 13.21 3.12 -63.12
C ALA A 335 11.86 2.78 -63.74
N SER A 336 10.81 2.67 -62.92
CA SER A 336 9.44 2.47 -63.38
C SER A 336 8.95 3.63 -64.27
N ARG A 337 9.28 4.88 -63.93
CA ARG A 337 8.93 6.05 -64.76
C ARG A 337 9.59 5.98 -66.14
N VAL A 338 10.90 5.76 -66.20
CA VAL A 338 11.63 5.65 -67.49
C VAL A 338 11.10 4.50 -68.34
N LEU A 339 10.79 3.35 -67.74
CA LEU A 339 10.16 2.25 -68.46
C LEU A 339 8.75 2.60 -68.96
N SER A 340 7.95 3.30 -68.16
CA SER A 340 6.62 3.78 -68.57
C SER A 340 6.71 4.77 -69.75
N ASP A 341 7.69 5.68 -69.72
CA ASP A 341 7.95 6.63 -70.80
C ASP A 341 8.39 5.92 -72.08
N LEU A 342 9.28 4.92 -71.98
CA LEU A 342 9.69 4.05 -73.08
C LEU A 342 8.49 3.31 -73.69
N VAL A 343 7.66 2.66 -72.88
CA VAL A 343 6.45 1.96 -73.36
C VAL A 343 5.47 2.92 -74.04
N THR A 344 5.31 4.13 -73.51
CA THR A 344 4.45 5.16 -74.10
C THR A 344 5.01 5.63 -75.45
N SER A 345 6.33 5.83 -75.58
CA SER A 345 6.98 6.20 -76.84
C SER A 345 6.88 5.11 -77.92
N LEU A 346 6.95 3.83 -77.52
CA LEU A 346 6.76 2.68 -78.40
C LEU A 346 5.31 2.61 -78.92
N ARG A 347 4.32 2.83 -78.05
CA ARG A 347 2.90 2.89 -78.45
C ARG A 347 2.59 4.06 -79.38
N ALA A 348 3.27 5.20 -79.19
CA ALA A 348 3.10 6.40 -80.01
C ALA A 348 3.81 6.32 -81.37
N LYS A 349 4.38 5.16 -81.78
CA LYS A 349 5.15 4.94 -83.02
C LYS A 349 6.43 5.79 -83.18
N ASN A 350 6.85 6.52 -82.15
CA ASN A 350 8.10 7.28 -82.20
C ASN A 350 9.33 6.42 -81.88
N CYS A 351 9.16 5.31 -81.14
CA CYS A 351 10.20 4.31 -80.85
C CYS A 351 11.54 4.92 -80.42
N ASP A 352 11.51 5.94 -79.56
CA ASP A 352 12.72 6.59 -79.08
C ASP A 352 13.37 5.75 -77.98
N LEU A 353 14.34 4.93 -78.41
CA LEU A 353 15.12 4.05 -77.55
C LEU A 353 16.40 4.73 -77.04
N HIS A 354 16.56 6.06 -77.11
CA HIS A 354 17.75 6.74 -76.59
C HIS A 354 17.73 6.96 -75.08
N GLN A 355 16.57 6.85 -74.43
CA GLN A 355 16.48 6.99 -72.99
C GLN A 355 17.26 5.88 -72.28
N ARG A 356 17.93 6.23 -71.17
CA ARG A 356 18.70 5.31 -70.34
C ARG A 356 18.35 5.50 -68.88
N LEU A 357 18.34 4.40 -68.14
CA LEU A 357 18.16 4.38 -66.69
C LEU A 357 19.45 4.85 -65.99
N PRO A 358 19.38 5.82 -65.06
CA PRO A 358 20.54 6.24 -64.30
C PRO A 358 20.98 5.13 -63.33
N VAL A 359 22.19 4.61 -63.50
CA VAL A 359 22.78 3.59 -62.62
C VAL A 359 23.34 4.28 -61.37
N THR A 360 22.48 4.49 -60.38
CA THR A 360 22.80 5.27 -59.16
C THR A 360 23.28 4.42 -57.99
N THR A 361 23.07 3.11 -58.03
CA THR A 361 23.45 2.16 -56.99
C THR A 361 24.31 1.03 -57.57
N ARG A 362 25.04 0.32 -56.70
CA ARG A 362 25.85 -0.86 -57.06
C ARG A 362 25.19 -2.19 -56.67
N ASP A 363 24.00 -2.12 -56.07
CA ASP A 363 23.19 -3.26 -55.63
C ASP A 363 22.31 -3.80 -56.77
N GLU A 364 21.38 -4.70 -56.45
CA GLU A 364 20.49 -5.36 -57.42
C GLU A 364 19.63 -4.35 -58.18
N VAL A 365 19.31 -3.17 -57.62
CA VAL A 365 18.60 -2.10 -58.35
C VAL A 365 19.52 -1.53 -59.44
N GLY A 366 20.79 -1.35 -59.13
CA GLY A 366 21.81 -0.90 -60.08
C GLY A 366 22.12 -1.94 -61.15
N VAL A 367 22.15 -3.23 -60.78
CA VAL A 367 22.26 -4.35 -61.73
C VAL A 367 21.06 -4.36 -62.67
N LEU A 368 19.84 -4.24 -62.15
CA LEU A 368 18.62 -4.18 -62.98
C LEU A 368 18.66 -3.00 -63.96
N ALA A 369 19.04 -1.81 -63.50
CA ALA A 369 19.18 -0.63 -64.35
C ALA A 369 20.22 -0.85 -65.47
N ARG A 370 21.36 -1.50 -65.17
CA ARG A 370 22.37 -1.87 -66.17
C ARG A 370 21.81 -2.86 -67.19
N ASN A 371 21.17 -3.94 -66.74
CA ASN A 371 20.64 -4.98 -67.61
C ASN A 371 19.56 -4.42 -68.56
N ILE A 372 18.70 -3.51 -68.07
CA ILE A 372 17.72 -2.84 -68.93
C ILE A 372 18.42 -1.92 -69.95
N ASN A 373 19.45 -1.17 -69.54
CA ASN A 373 20.21 -0.33 -70.48
C ASN A 373 20.91 -1.15 -71.57
N GLU A 374 21.44 -2.31 -71.21
CA GLU A 374 22.08 -3.25 -72.14
C GLU A 374 21.05 -3.87 -73.11
N PHE A 375 19.87 -4.25 -72.59
CA PHE A 375 18.74 -4.68 -73.41
C PHE A 375 18.31 -3.59 -74.41
N LEU A 376 18.16 -2.34 -73.97
CA LEU A 376 17.83 -1.21 -74.85
C LEU A 376 18.93 -0.96 -75.90
N ALA A 377 20.20 -1.05 -75.51
CA ALA A 377 21.33 -0.89 -76.43
C ALA A 377 21.36 -1.99 -77.51
N THR A 378 20.91 -3.21 -77.18
CA THR A 378 20.80 -4.32 -78.12
C THR A 378 19.56 -4.21 -79.02
N LEU A 379 18.45 -3.71 -78.48
CA LEU A 379 17.19 -3.53 -79.22
C LEU A 379 17.27 -2.40 -80.25
N GLN A 380 17.99 -1.33 -79.93
CA GLN A 380 18.11 -0.13 -80.76
C GLN A 380 18.60 -0.40 -82.20
N PRO A 381 19.71 -1.14 -82.45
CA PRO A 381 20.13 -1.47 -83.80
C PRO A 381 19.13 -2.38 -84.53
N VAL A 382 18.44 -3.30 -83.84
CA VAL A 382 17.41 -4.15 -84.43
C VAL A 382 16.23 -3.33 -84.94
N VAL A 383 15.75 -2.36 -84.14
CA VAL A 383 14.66 -1.45 -84.54
C VAL A 383 15.09 -0.54 -85.69
N ASN A 384 16.33 -0.05 -85.67
CA ASN A 384 16.88 0.75 -86.78
C ASN A 384 16.96 -0.06 -88.08
N GLN A 385 17.46 -1.30 -88.01
CA GLN A 385 17.54 -2.20 -89.17
C GLN A 385 16.15 -2.55 -89.70
N PHE A 386 15.16 -2.73 -88.81
CA PHE A 386 13.77 -2.92 -89.22
C PHE A 386 13.20 -1.68 -89.93
N ARG A 387 13.46 -0.47 -89.42
CA ARG A 387 13.06 0.78 -90.06
C ARG A 387 13.68 0.96 -91.43
N GLU A 388 14.99 0.71 -91.56
CA GLU A 388 15.70 0.70 -92.85
C GLU A 388 15.14 -0.34 -93.82
N SER A 389 14.80 -1.53 -93.33
CA SER A 389 14.20 -2.59 -94.14
C SER A 389 12.79 -2.22 -94.60
N SER A 390 11.98 -1.60 -93.74
CA SER A 390 10.66 -1.05 -94.10
C SER A 390 10.77 0.10 -95.10
N ASP A 391 11.73 1.02 -94.96
CA ASP A 391 11.96 2.11 -95.93
C ASP A 391 12.44 1.57 -97.28
N THR A 392 13.27 0.52 -97.25
CA THR A 392 13.71 -0.20 -98.45
C THR A 392 12.53 -0.91 -99.12
N LEU A 393 11.64 -1.53 -98.34
CA LEU A 393 10.42 -2.17 -98.83
C LEU A 393 9.42 -1.16 -99.39
N GLN A 394 9.26 -0.01 -98.74
CA GLN A 394 8.44 1.09 -99.25
C GLN A 394 9.02 1.62 -100.57
N SER A 395 10.34 1.85 -100.62
CA SER A 395 11.04 2.27 -101.85
C SER A 395 10.94 1.22 -102.96
N ALA A 396 10.99 -0.07 -102.62
CA ALA A 396 10.80 -1.18 -103.55
C ALA A 396 9.34 -1.26 -104.03
N SER A 397 8.37 -1.02 -103.14
CA SER A 397 6.94 -0.91 -103.48
C SER A 397 6.70 0.28 -104.40
N ASP A 398 7.28 1.46 -104.13
CA ASP A 398 7.18 2.64 -104.99
C ASP A 398 7.84 2.40 -106.36
N LYS A 399 8.97 1.68 -106.39
CA LYS A 399 9.60 1.22 -107.64
C LYS A 399 8.71 0.24 -108.38
N LEU A 400 8.08 -0.73 -107.70
CA LEU A 400 7.14 -1.66 -108.30
C LEU A 400 5.91 -0.94 -108.85
N THR A 401 5.37 0.05 -108.13
CA THR A 401 4.28 0.91 -108.62
C THR A 401 4.72 1.69 -109.85
N LYS A 402 5.93 2.27 -109.85
CA LYS A 402 6.50 2.92 -111.04
C LYS A 402 6.68 1.95 -112.22
N VAL A 403 7.13 0.73 -111.96
CA VAL A 403 7.27 -0.33 -112.99
C VAL A 403 5.89 -0.78 -113.50
N ALA A 404 4.90 -0.91 -112.62
CA ALA A 404 3.52 -1.23 -113.00
C ALA A 404 2.91 -0.11 -113.86
N LEU A 405 3.12 1.16 -113.50
CA LEU A 405 2.72 2.31 -114.31
C LEU A 405 3.45 2.33 -115.67
N LYS A 406 4.75 2.06 -115.68
CA LYS A 406 5.54 1.98 -116.92
C LYS A 406 5.14 0.78 -117.79
N THR A 407 4.73 -0.33 -117.17
CA THR A 407 4.18 -1.50 -117.87
C THR A 407 2.81 -1.18 -118.44
N GLN A 408 1.95 -0.47 -117.70
CA GLN A 408 0.68 0.03 -118.21
C GLN A 408 0.88 0.94 -119.42
N GLU A 409 1.87 1.84 -119.37
CA GLU A 409 2.25 2.72 -120.48
C GLU A 409 2.79 1.92 -121.67
N GLY A 410 3.66 0.92 -121.42
CA GLY A 410 4.16 -0.01 -122.43
C GLY A 410 3.06 -0.86 -123.07
N THR A 411 2.07 -1.32 -122.31
CA THR A 411 0.89 -2.01 -122.87
C THR A 411 0.00 -1.09 -123.69
N HIS A 412 -0.09 0.19 -123.33
CA HIS A 412 -0.77 1.21 -124.14
C HIS A 412 -0.04 1.43 -125.47
N GLN A 413 1.29 1.47 -125.44
CA GLN A 413 2.13 1.65 -126.63
C GLN A 413 2.08 0.40 -127.54
N GLN A 414 2.13 -0.79 -126.95
CA GLN A 414 1.94 -2.06 -127.66
C GLN A 414 0.54 -2.16 -128.29
N LYS A 415 -0.50 -1.68 -127.60
CA LYS A 415 -1.85 -1.56 -128.17
C LYS A 415 -1.88 -0.58 -129.34
N SER A 416 -1.14 0.53 -129.27
CA SER A 416 -1.01 1.50 -130.37
C SER A 416 -0.31 0.90 -131.59
N GLU A 417 0.81 0.18 -131.40
CA GLU A 417 1.50 -0.53 -132.48
C GLU A 417 0.62 -1.64 -133.09
N THR A 418 -0.19 -2.32 -132.27
CA THR A 418 -1.13 -3.33 -132.78
C THR A 418 -2.24 -2.70 -133.65
N ILE A 419 -2.66 -1.47 -133.35
CA ILE A 419 -3.60 -0.71 -134.21
C ILE A 419 -2.93 -0.27 -135.52
N GLU A 420 -1.64 0.09 -135.48
CA GLU A 420 -0.86 0.46 -136.66
C GLU A 420 -0.58 -0.73 -137.59
N VAL A 421 -0.39 -1.93 -137.03
CA VAL A 421 -0.27 -3.19 -137.79
C VAL A 421 -1.63 -3.67 -138.32
N ALA A 422 -2.73 -3.38 -137.61
CA ALA A 422 -4.08 -3.78 -138.04
C ALA A 422 -4.71 -2.87 -139.12
N THR A 423 -4.09 -1.73 -139.46
CA THR A 423 -4.59 -0.78 -140.49
C THR A 423 -3.84 -0.84 -141.82
N ALA A 424 -2.90 -1.79 -141.96
CA ALA A 424 -2.08 -1.97 -143.14
C ALA A 424 -2.39 -3.26 -143.90
N TRP A 425 -3.67 -3.57 -144.20
CA TRP A 425 -4.10 -4.51 -145.26
C TRP A 425 -5.48 -4.13 -145.81
#